data_AF-A0A1J5T6Y6-F1
#
_entry.id   AF-A0A1J5T6Y6-F1
#
_cell.length_a   1.000
_cell.length_b   1.000
_cell.length_c   1.000
_cell.angle_alpha   90.00
_cell.angle_beta   90.00
_cell.angle_gamma   90.00
#
_symmetry.space_group_name_H-M   'P 1'
#
loop_
_entity.id
_entity.type
_entity.pdbx_description
1 polymer ?
#
loop_
_entity_poly.entity_id
_entity_poly.type
_entity_poly.pdbx_seq_one_letter_code
_entity_poly.pdbx_strand_id
1 'polypeptide(L)'
;MKLIYRNQSEAQKLLNCMLLIAFLALVVSYVIAVMNKNHVAWLPFISELDQYEPEGMIWTFGLTFAGIITIPIWMKLYQKWDKELRASNADRKWLKANMMVFVMAQVATISLIWCVNLPFNKYPIPHGVTAAVYFWLILSVGTLSILIVRKIDEYPKDLIRVRIGMNIAGYACMILMGAFVPEEMIEAINDPDSNWADNHDHAVHGMAALFEWLMVFIAHMGYFYTFNYDLEGEKIQ
;
A
#
# COMPACT_ATOMS: atom_id res chain seq x y z
N MET A 1 -11.64 -25.03 6.74
CA MET A 1 -11.70 -23.61 6.31
C MET A 1 -12.80 -22.93 7.12
N LYS A 2 -12.47 -22.20 8.20
CA LYS A 2 -13.48 -21.41 8.94
C LYS A 2 -13.99 -20.32 7.99
N LEU A 3 -15.30 -20.12 7.90
CA LEU A 3 -15.89 -18.99 7.18
C LEU A 3 -15.42 -17.69 7.87
N ILE A 4 -14.47 -17.01 7.23
CA ILE A 4 -13.70 -15.84 7.73
C ILE A 4 -14.60 -14.65 8.12
N TYR A 5 -15.88 -14.64 7.73
CA TYR A 5 -16.71 -13.43 7.78
C TYR A 5 -17.75 -13.37 8.90
N ARG A 6 -18.09 -14.47 9.59
CA ARG A 6 -19.24 -14.45 10.53
C ARG A 6 -18.91 -13.94 11.94
N ASN A 7 -17.64 -14.05 12.37
CA ASN A 7 -17.19 -13.72 13.73
C ASN A 7 -15.98 -12.76 13.73
N GLN A 8 -15.97 -11.74 12.86
CA GLN A 8 -14.89 -10.76 12.82
C GLN A 8 -14.94 -9.82 14.03
N SER A 9 -13.76 -9.56 14.61
CA SER A 9 -13.58 -8.53 15.63
C SER A 9 -13.85 -7.12 15.08
N GLU A 10 -14.00 -6.12 15.94
CA GLU A 10 -14.18 -4.73 15.50
C GLU A 10 -12.97 -4.24 14.70
N ALA A 11 -11.76 -4.62 15.13
CA ALA A 11 -10.54 -4.24 14.42
C ALA A 11 -10.42 -4.91 13.05
N GLN A 12 -10.82 -6.19 12.93
CA GLN A 12 -10.88 -6.88 11.64
C GLN A 12 -11.90 -6.22 10.69
N LYS A 13 -13.07 -5.83 11.20
CA LYS A 13 -14.09 -5.14 10.40
C LYS A 13 -13.57 -3.80 9.90
N LEU A 14 -12.90 -3.02 10.76
CA LEU A 14 -12.32 -1.74 10.37
C LEU A 14 -11.25 -1.92 9.28
N LEU A 15 -10.37 -2.91 9.44
CA LEU A 15 -9.37 -3.26 8.43
C LEU A 15 -10.00 -3.67 7.10
N ASN A 16 -10.99 -4.55 7.12
CA ASN A 16 -11.66 -5.01 5.91
C ASN A 16 -12.44 -3.88 5.22
N CYS A 17 -13.05 -2.97 5.99
CA CYS A 17 -13.71 -1.78 5.46
C CYS A 17 -12.70 -0.87 4.76
N MET A 18 -11.55 -0.60 5.39
CA MET A 18 -10.46 0.17 4.80
C MET A 18 -9.98 -0.43 3.48
N LEU A 19 -9.72 -1.75 3.46
CA LEU A 19 -9.30 -2.46 2.24
C LEU A 19 -10.35 -2.38 1.14
N LEU A 20 -11.63 -2.54 1.50
CA LEU A 20 -12.72 -2.44 0.54
C LEU A 20 -12.81 -1.03 -0.05
N ILE A 21 -12.68 0.02 0.78
CA ILE A 21 -12.67 1.41 0.30
C ILE A 21 -11.50 1.64 -0.66
N ALA A 22 -10.29 1.23 -0.29
CA ALA A 22 -9.11 1.38 -1.14
C ALA A 22 -9.25 0.63 -2.46
N PHE A 23 -9.74 -0.61 -2.41
CA PHE A 23 -9.98 -1.42 -3.60
C PHE A 23 -11.05 -0.83 -4.51
N LEU A 24 -12.17 -0.36 -3.93
CA LEU A 24 -13.23 0.28 -4.72
C LEU A 24 -12.77 1.60 -5.32
N ALA A 25 -11.95 2.39 -4.61
CA ALA A 25 -11.36 3.60 -5.16
C ALA A 25 -10.53 3.29 -6.41
N LEU A 26 -9.63 2.29 -6.35
CA LEU A 26 -8.86 1.82 -7.50
C LEU A 26 -9.75 1.39 -8.66
N VAL A 27 -10.66 0.44 -8.41
CA VAL A 27 -11.42 -0.24 -9.46
C VAL A 27 -12.45 0.69 -10.09
N VAL A 28 -13.16 1.49 -9.29
CA VAL A 28 -14.18 2.41 -9.82
C VAL A 28 -13.53 3.53 -10.63
N SER A 29 -12.43 4.11 -10.14
CA SER A 29 -11.67 5.11 -10.92
C SER A 29 -11.17 4.52 -12.24
N TYR A 30 -10.59 3.32 -12.23
CA TYR A 30 -10.16 2.64 -13.45
C TYR A 30 -11.32 2.38 -14.44
N VAL A 31 -12.45 1.85 -13.95
CA VAL A 31 -13.61 1.57 -14.82
C VAL A 31 -14.13 2.85 -15.47
N ILE A 32 -14.24 3.94 -14.71
CA ILE A 32 -14.68 5.24 -15.21
C ILE A 32 -13.68 5.81 -16.22
N ALA A 33 -12.38 5.76 -15.91
CA ALA A 33 -11.29 6.16 -16.80
C ALA A 33 -11.38 5.49 -18.19
N VAL A 34 -11.59 4.17 -18.21
CA VAL A 34 -11.74 3.40 -19.45
C VAL A 34 -13.05 3.72 -20.17
N MET A 35 -14.16 3.86 -19.43
CA MET A 35 -15.47 4.21 -20.02
C MET A 35 -15.48 5.61 -20.65
N ASN A 36 -14.75 6.56 -20.05
CA ASN A 36 -14.58 7.92 -20.55
C ASN A 36 -13.56 8.02 -21.69
N LYS A 37 -12.84 6.93 -22.00
CA LYS A 37 -11.74 6.88 -22.98
C LYS A 37 -10.54 7.76 -22.61
N ASN A 38 -10.39 8.07 -21.33
CA ASN A 38 -9.23 8.81 -20.82
C ASN A 38 -7.99 7.90 -20.75
N HIS A 39 -8.19 6.59 -20.59
CA HIS A 39 -7.12 5.60 -20.59
C HIS A 39 -7.51 4.37 -21.43
N VAL A 40 -6.52 3.70 -22.02
CA VAL A 40 -6.75 2.40 -22.64
C VAL A 40 -7.10 1.34 -21.59
N ALA A 41 -7.90 0.35 -21.99
CA ALA A 41 -8.28 -0.74 -21.10
C ALA A 41 -7.09 -1.60 -20.66
N TRP A 42 -6.00 -1.65 -21.44
CA TRP A 42 -4.85 -2.48 -21.10
C TRP A 42 -3.87 -1.76 -20.16
N LEU A 43 -4.11 -1.96 -18.85
CA LEU A 43 -3.15 -1.76 -17.75
C LEU A 43 -2.46 -0.38 -17.73
N PRO A 44 -3.20 0.72 -17.57
CA PRO A 44 -2.61 2.04 -17.31
C PRO A 44 -1.84 2.02 -15.99
N PHE A 45 -0.92 2.96 -15.80
CA PHE A 45 -0.33 3.18 -14.48
C PHE A 45 -1.43 3.57 -13.49
N ILE A 46 -1.31 3.12 -12.24
CA ILE A 46 -2.22 3.52 -11.16
C ILE A 46 -2.14 5.04 -10.96
N SER A 47 -0.94 5.60 -11.04
CA SER A 47 -0.72 7.05 -10.93
C SER A 47 -1.39 7.87 -12.03
N GLU A 48 -1.79 7.26 -13.16
CA GLU A 48 -2.52 7.96 -14.22
C GLU A 48 -4.01 8.14 -13.90
N LEU A 49 -4.56 7.39 -12.93
CA LEU A 49 -5.98 7.47 -12.56
C LEU A 49 -6.37 8.78 -11.87
N ASP A 50 -5.40 9.63 -11.53
CA ASP A 50 -5.61 10.93 -10.88
C ASP A 50 -5.67 12.12 -11.86
N GLN A 51 -5.53 11.87 -13.16
CA GLN A 51 -5.34 12.92 -14.16
C GLN A 51 -6.63 13.65 -14.56
N TYR A 52 -7.74 12.92 -14.63
CA TYR A 52 -9.02 13.40 -15.16
C TYR A 52 -10.15 13.26 -14.15
N GLU A 53 -11.19 14.07 -14.32
CA GLU A 53 -12.38 14.02 -13.47
C GLU A 53 -13.55 13.34 -14.21
N PRO A 54 -14.38 12.53 -13.52
CA PRO A 54 -14.49 12.40 -12.05
C PRO A 54 -13.64 11.30 -11.40
N GLU A 55 -12.90 10.50 -12.17
CA GLU A 55 -12.13 9.36 -11.65
C GLU A 55 -11.03 9.75 -10.67
N GLY A 56 -10.35 10.88 -10.90
CA GLY A 56 -9.31 11.41 -10.04
C GLY A 56 -9.85 11.83 -8.67
N MET A 57 -11.05 12.41 -8.61
CA MET A 57 -11.73 12.69 -7.35
C MET A 57 -12.06 11.42 -6.57
N ILE A 58 -12.61 10.39 -7.23
CA ILE A 58 -12.94 9.10 -6.58
C ILE A 58 -11.68 8.46 -6.02
N TRP A 59 -10.59 8.50 -6.79
CA TRP A 59 -9.28 7.99 -6.43
C TRP A 59 -8.73 8.69 -5.19
N THR A 60 -8.65 10.03 -5.25
CA THR A 60 -8.10 10.89 -4.21
C THR A 60 -8.86 10.75 -2.90
N PHE A 61 -10.20 10.89 -2.94
CA PHE A 61 -11.02 10.80 -1.74
C PHE A 61 -11.02 9.39 -1.16
N GLY A 62 -11.16 8.38 -2.01
CA GLY A 62 -11.21 6.99 -1.57
C GLY A 62 -9.91 6.56 -0.87
N LEU A 63 -8.76 6.85 -1.45
CA LEU A 63 -7.47 6.52 -0.84
C LEU A 63 -7.11 7.39 0.35
N THR A 64 -7.45 8.68 0.32
CA THR A 64 -7.26 9.55 1.50
C THR A 64 -8.07 9.02 2.68
N PHE A 65 -9.33 8.67 2.45
CA PHE A 65 -10.21 8.14 3.50
C PHE A 65 -9.73 6.77 4.00
N ALA A 66 -9.32 5.88 3.10
CA ALA A 66 -8.70 4.61 3.48
C ALA A 66 -7.45 4.83 4.33
N GLY A 67 -6.56 5.75 3.93
CA GLY A 67 -5.37 6.13 4.68
C GLY A 67 -5.68 6.63 6.09
N ILE A 68 -6.71 7.47 6.27
CA ILE A 68 -7.13 7.91 7.61
C ILE A 68 -7.57 6.72 8.49
N ILE A 69 -8.27 5.75 7.92
CA ILE A 69 -8.73 4.56 8.66
C ILE A 69 -7.55 3.64 9.05
N THR A 70 -6.41 3.65 8.35
CA THR A 70 -5.26 2.82 8.74
C THR A 70 -4.64 3.25 10.06
N ILE A 71 -4.80 4.51 10.48
CA ILE A 71 -4.21 5.06 11.72
C ILE A 71 -4.62 4.25 12.96
N PRO A 72 -5.92 4.09 13.29
CA PRO A 72 -6.34 3.27 14.43
C PRO A 72 -5.97 1.79 14.28
N ILE A 73 -5.87 1.26 13.05
CA ILE A 73 -5.45 -0.13 12.79
C ILE A 73 -3.99 -0.33 13.20
N TRP A 74 -3.10 0.57 12.77
CA TRP A 74 -1.67 0.52 13.12
C TRP A 74 -1.44 0.72 14.62
N MET A 75 -2.19 1.63 15.24
CA MET A 75 -2.18 1.81 16.69
C MET A 75 -2.53 0.50 17.40
N LYS A 76 -3.55 -0.21 16.90
CA LYS A 76 -4.01 -1.46 17.51
C LYS A 76 -3.00 -2.60 17.34
N LEU A 77 -2.41 -2.73 16.16
CA LEU A 77 -1.32 -3.69 15.90
C LEU A 77 -0.13 -3.42 16.83
N TYR A 78 0.26 -2.15 16.99
CA TYR A 78 1.32 -1.76 17.92
C TYR A 78 1.02 -2.20 19.35
N GLN A 79 -0.16 -1.88 19.88
CA GLN A 79 -0.56 -2.25 21.24
C GLN A 79 -0.57 -3.77 21.44
N LYS A 80 -1.09 -4.51 20.46
CA LYS A 80 -1.15 -5.97 20.50
C LYS A 80 0.25 -6.58 20.55
N TRP A 81 1.11 -6.24 19.58
CA TRP A 81 2.46 -6.78 19.52
C TRP A 81 3.29 -6.33 20.73
N ASP A 82 3.09 -5.11 21.28
CA ASP A 82 3.78 -4.66 22.50
C ASP A 82 3.42 -5.56 23.69
N LYS A 83 2.13 -5.87 23.87
CA LYS A 83 1.65 -6.79 24.90
C LYS A 83 2.24 -8.20 24.72
N GLU A 84 2.20 -8.73 23.51
CA GLU A 84 2.67 -10.09 23.21
C GLU A 84 4.19 -10.23 23.33
N LEU A 85 4.96 -9.23 22.90
CA LEU A 85 6.41 -9.17 23.09
C LEU A 85 6.78 -9.17 24.57
N ARG A 86 6.06 -8.40 25.40
CA ARG A 86 6.27 -8.38 26.86
C ARG A 86 5.95 -9.72 27.49
N ALA A 87 4.83 -10.34 27.10
CA ALA A 87 4.45 -11.67 27.57
C ALA A 87 5.50 -12.73 27.20
N SER A 88 6.17 -12.56 26.06
CA SER A 88 7.25 -13.43 25.56
C SER A 88 8.63 -13.09 26.14
N ASN A 89 8.71 -12.19 27.13
CA ASN A 89 9.97 -11.68 27.71
C ASN A 89 10.98 -11.19 26.66
N ALA A 90 10.52 -10.59 25.56
CA ALA A 90 11.38 -10.13 24.48
C ALA A 90 12.29 -8.96 24.92
N ASP A 91 13.51 -8.91 24.38
CA ASP A 91 14.45 -7.82 24.62
C ASP A 91 13.84 -6.43 24.34
N ARG A 92 14.25 -5.42 25.11
CA ARG A 92 13.82 -4.02 24.95
C ARG A 92 13.98 -3.46 23.53
N LYS A 93 14.95 -3.96 22.75
CA LYS A 93 15.14 -3.55 21.35
C LYS A 93 13.95 -3.89 20.46
N TRP A 94 13.23 -4.99 20.73
CA TRP A 94 12.07 -5.41 19.96
C TRP A 94 10.82 -4.58 20.28
N LEU A 95 10.67 -4.15 21.54
CA LEU A 95 9.65 -3.17 21.92
C LEU A 95 9.88 -1.82 21.21
N LYS A 96 11.15 -1.37 21.12
CA LYS A 96 11.51 -0.17 20.35
C LYS A 96 11.27 -0.36 18.84
N ALA A 97 11.60 -1.52 18.29
CA ALA A 97 11.34 -1.84 16.89
C ALA A 97 9.84 -1.84 16.58
N ASN A 98 9.00 -2.34 17.48
CA ASN A 98 7.54 -2.28 17.36
C ASN A 98 7.04 -0.83 17.31
N MET A 99 7.53 0.04 18.21
CA MET A 99 7.22 1.48 18.14
C MET A 99 7.71 2.12 16.82
N MET A 100 8.89 1.72 16.34
CA MET A 100 9.42 2.21 15.06
C MET A 100 8.52 1.81 13.89
N VAL A 101 8.02 0.57 13.86
CA VAL A 101 7.05 0.11 12.85
C VAL A 101 5.80 0.97 12.86
N PHE A 102 5.25 1.27 14.04
CA PHE A 102 4.09 2.16 14.16
C PHE A 102 4.38 3.53 13.56
N VAL A 103 5.49 4.19 13.95
CA VAL A 103 5.86 5.51 13.43
C VAL A 103 6.07 5.47 11.91
N MET A 104 6.78 4.47 11.39
CA MET A 104 7.00 4.32 9.94
C MET A 104 5.70 4.15 9.19
N ALA A 105 4.74 3.37 9.72
CA ALA A 105 3.43 3.19 9.12
C ALA A 105 2.60 4.49 9.10
N GLN A 106 2.73 5.32 10.14
CA GLN A 106 2.09 6.64 10.15
C GLN A 106 2.71 7.58 9.11
N VAL A 107 4.04 7.60 8.97
CA VAL A 107 4.72 8.40 7.94
C VAL A 107 4.32 7.91 6.55
N ALA A 108 4.27 6.59 6.32
CA ALA A 108 3.78 6.02 5.07
C ALA A 108 2.34 6.47 4.76
N THR A 109 1.47 6.45 5.76
CA THR A 109 0.08 6.91 5.61
C THR A 109 0.00 8.37 5.18
N ILE A 110 0.82 9.25 5.77
CA ILE A 110 0.89 10.67 5.36
C ILE A 110 1.42 10.78 3.92
N SER A 111 2.47 10.01 3.59
CA SER A 111 3.02 9.99 2.23
C SER A 111 2.01 9.54 1.18
N LEU A 112 1.18 8.53 1.49
CA LEU A 112 0.07 8.12 0.62
C LEU A 112 -0.93 9.26 0.42
N ILE A 113 -1.38 9.89 1.51
CA ILE A 113 -2.36 10.98 1.44
C ILE A 113 -1.81 12.12 0.61
N TRP A 114 -0.54 12.50 0.76
CA TRP A 114 0.09 13.51 -0.09
C TRP A 114 0.18 13.07 -1.54
N CYS A 115 0.66 11.86 -1.81
CA CYS A 115 0.80 11.31 -3.15
C CYS A 115 -0.50 11.41 -3.95
N VAL A 116 -1.62 10.95 -3.37
CA VAL A 116 -2.91 10.96 -4.08
C VAL A 116 -3.53 12.34 -4.19
N ASN A 117 -3.06 13.33 -3.44
CA ASN A 117 -3.49 14.74 -3.57
C ASN A 117 -2.54 15.57 -4.44
N LEU A 118 -1.52 14.94 -5.03
CA LEU A 118 -0.55 15.57 -5.94
C LEU A 118 -0.65 14.88 -7.30
N PRO A 119 -1.61 15.27 -8.18
CA PRO A 119 -1.83 14.60 -9.45
C PRO A 119 -0.55 14.50 -10.28
N PHE A 120 -0.25 13.32 -10.83
CA PHE A 120 1.04 13.07 -11.49
C PHE A 120 1.26 14.03 -12.67
N ASN A 121 0.21 14.32 -13.44
CA ASN A 121 0.26 15.25 -14.57
C ASN A 121 0.52 16.72 -14.19
N LYS A 122 0.33 17.10 -12.92
CA LYS A 122 0.54 18.48 -12.43
C LYS A 122 1.78 18.61 -11.55
N TYR A 123 2.08 17.57 -10.78
CA TYR A 123 3.13 17.55 -9.78
C TYR A 123 3.96 16.25 -9.87
N PRO A 124 4.59 15.94 -11.02
CA PRO A 124 5.23 14.64 -11.24
C PRO A 124 6.35 14.35 -10.23
N ILE A 125 7.19 15.36 -9.91
CA ILE A 125 8.27 15.21 -8.93
C ILE A 125 7.72 14.99 -7.51
N PRO A 126 6.86 15.88 -6.94
CA PRO A 126 6.26 15.63 -5.62
C PRO A 126 5.48 14.31 -5.52
N HIS A 127 4.73 13.95 -6.56
CA HIS A 127 4.00 12.68 -6.63
C HIS A 127 5.00 11.50 -6.56
N GLY A 128 6.00 11.47 -7.44
CA GLY A 128 6.99 10.40 -7.47
C GLY A 128 7.75 10.24 -6.16
N VAL A 129 8.16 11.35 -5.52
CA VAL A 129 8.84 11.33 -4.22
C VAL A 129 7.94 10.76 -3.13
N THR A 130 6.69 11.21 -3.04
CA THR A 130 5.77 10.75 -2.00
C THR A 130 5.34 9.29 -2.20
N ALA A 131 5.14 8.85 -3.45
CA ALA A 131 4.93 7.45 -3.81
C ALA A 131 6.13 6.58 -3.42
N ALA A 132 7.36 7.00 -3.78
CA ALA A 132 8.58 6.26 -3.45
C ALA A 132 8.77 6.09 -1.94
N VAL A 133 8.56 7.16 -1.17
CA VAL A 133 8.63 7.12 0.30
C VAL A 133 7.58 6.17 0.86
N TYR A 134 6.34 6.24 0.37
CA TYR A 134 5.26 5.35 0.80
C TYR A 134 5.58 3.87 0.57
N PHE A 135 5.91 3.48 -0.67
CA PHE A 135 6.17 2.09 -1.01
C PHE A 135 7.40 1.54 -0.27
N TRP A 136 8.47 2.33 -0.20
CA TRP A 136 9.66 1.95 0.56
C TRP A 136 9.36 1.72 2.04
N LEU A 137 8.60 2.62 2.67
CA LEU A 137 8.24 2.50 4.08
C LEU A 137 7.33 1.29 4.34
N ILE A 138 6.34 1.02 3.49
CA ILE A 138 5.43 -0.13 3.68
C ILE A 138 6.18 -1.46 3.57
N LEU A 139 7.08 -1.61 2.59
CA LEU A 139 7.94 -2.80 2.48
C LEU A 139 8.90 -2.93 3.67
N SER A 140 9.45 -1.80 4.14
CA SER A 140 10.33 -1.78 5.32
C SER A 140 9.57 -2.14 6.61
N VAL A 141 8.33 -1.64 6.75
CA VAL A 141 7.40 -2.03 7.82
C VAL A 141 7.13 -3.53 7.75
N GLY A 142 6.83 -4.06 6.57
CA GLY A 142 6.64 -5.51 6.38
C GLY A 142 7.86 -6.31 6.85
N THR A 143 9.06 -5.89 6.47
CA THR A 143 10.32 -6.49 6.90
C THR A 143 10.47 -6.49 8.41
N LEU A 144 10.32 -5.33 9.04
CA LEU A 144 10.46 -5.19 10.48
C LEU A 144 9.38 -5.98 11.24
N SER A 145 8.14 -5.98 10.76
CA SER A 145 7.06 -6.79 11.32
C SER A 145 7.40 -8.29 11.32
N ILE A 146 8.01 -8.82 10.25
CA ILE A 146 8.48 -10.22 10.23
C ILE A 146 9.52 -10.47 11.34
N LEU A 147 10.47 -9.55 11.52
CA LEU A 147 11.51 -9.68 12.54
C LEU A 147 10.93 -9.58 13.96
N ILE A 148 9.94 -8.71 14.17
CA ILE A 148 9.24 -8.52 15.44
C ILE A 148 8.45 -9.76 15.82
N VAL A 149 7.56 -10.24 14.95
CA VAL A 149 6.67 -11.36 15.32
C VAL A 149 7.41 -12.67 15.54
N ARG A 150 8.62 -12.83 14.99
CA ARG A 150 9.55 -13.93 15.31
C ARG A 150 10.05 -13.94 16.76
N LYS A 151 9.78 -12.87 17.52
CA LYS A 151 10.14 -12.71 18.93
C LYS A 151 8.94 -12.82 19.86
N ILE A 152 7.78 -13.13 19.30
CA ILE A 152 6.57 -13.45 20.04
C ILE A 152 6.50 -14.98 20.15
N ASP A 153 6.32 -15.48 21.36
CA ASP A 153 6.18 -16.90 21.63
C ASP A 153 4.92 -17.45 20.98
N GLU A 154 5.00 -18.69 20.47
CA GLU A 154 3.90 -19.38 19.78
C GLU A 154 3.33 -18.68 18.53
N TYR A 155 4.03 -17.67 17.98
CA TYR A 155 3.57 -17.02 16.76
C TYR A 155 3.54 -17.99 15.56
N PRO A 156 2.47 -18.01 14.74
CA PRO A 156 2.31 -18.99 13.68
C PRO A 156 3.42 -18.92 12.61
N LYS A 157 4.19 -20.01 12.48
CA LYS A 157 5.29 -20.09 11.51
C LYS A 157 4.83 -19.97 10.05
N ASP A 158 3.63 -20.46 9.74
CA ASP A 158 3.09 -20.37 8.39
C ASP A 158 2.73 -18.93 8.02
N LEU A 159 2.22 -18.14 8.98
CA LEU A 159 1.96 -16.72 8.76
C LEU A 159 3.27 -15.94 8.51
N ILE A 160 4.34 -16.28 9.23
CA ILE A 160 5.68 -15.73 8.98
C ILE A 160 6.15 -16.05 7.55
N ARG A 161 5.95 -17.29 7.07
CA ARG A 161 6.34 -17.70 5.70
C ARG A 161 5.57 -16.91 4.65
N VAL A 162 4.26 -16.74 4.82
CA VAL A 162 3.41 -15.94 3.92
C VAL A 162 3.92 -14.50 3.87
N ARG A 163 4.18 -13.87 5.02
CA ARG A 163 4.73 -12.50 5.09
C ARG A 163 6.06 -12.38 4.36
N ILE A 164 6.98 -13.33 4.55
CA ILE A 164 8.27 -13.34 3.84
C ILE A 164 8.06 -13.41 2.33
N GLY A 165 7.22 -14.33 1.86
CA GLY A 165 6.92 -14.47 0.43
C GLY A 165 6.34 -13.19 -0.16
N MET A 166 5.37 -12.59 0.52
CA MET A 166 4.77 -11.32 0.11
C MET A 166 5.78 -10.16 0.10
N ASN A 167 6.64 -10.08 1.12
CA ASN A 167 7.60 -8.99 1.21
C ASN A 167 8.70 -9.11 0.14
N ILE A 168 9.20 -10.32 -0.11
CA ILE A 168 10.16 -10.59 -1.20
C ILE A 168 9.53 -10.25 -2.55
N ALA A 169 8.29 -10.69 -2.79
CA ALA A 169 7.59 -10.39 -4.02
C ALA A 169 7.33 -8.88 -4.18
N GLY A 170 7.03 -8.17 -3.09
CA GLY A 170 6.88 -6.71 -3.08
C GLY A 170 8.17 -5.98 -3.44
N TYR A 171 9.31 -6.34 -2.83
CA TYR A 171 10.61 -5.77 -3.21
C TYR A 171 10.99 -6.11 -4.66
N ALA A 172 10.71 -7.34 -5.11
CA ALA A 172 10.95 -7.72 -6.50
C ALA A 172 10.12 -6.86 -7.45
N CYS A 173 8.83 -6.63 -7.16
CA CYS A 173 7.98 -5.74 -7.97
C CYS A 173 8.52 -4.30 -7.97
N MET A 174 8.96 -3.76 -6.83
CA MET A 174 9.53 -2.42 -6.77
C MET A 174 10.80 -2.28 -7.61
N ILE A 175 11.71 -3.27 -7.55
CA ILE A 175 12.94 -3.29 -8.36
C ILE A 175 12.62 -3.43 -9.84
N LEU A 176 11.71 -4.34 -10.20
CA LEU A 176 11.33 -4.59 -11.59
C LEU A 176 10.60 -3.37 -12.17
N MET A 177 9.69 -2.75 -11.41
CA MET A 177 9.05 -1.49 -11.80
C MET A 177 10.10 -0.45 -12.16
N GLY A 178 11.08 -0.21 -11.27
CA GLY A 178 12.21 0.69 -11.50
C GLY A 178 13.05 0.34 -12.74
N ALA A 179 13.30 -0.95 -12.97
CA ALA A 179 14.10 -1.44 -14.10
C ALA A 179 13.37 -1.35 -15.45
N PHE A 180 12.04 -1.34 -15.45
CA PHE A 180 11.19 -1.22 -16.63
C PHE A 180 10.62 0.19 -16.82
N VAL A 181 11.02 1.17 -16.00
CA VAL A 181 10.66 2.58 -16.22
C VAL A 181 11.23 3.00 -17.58
N PRO A 182 10.38 3.48 -18.51
CA PRO A 182 10.81 3.94 -19.83
C PRO A 182 11.68 5.19 -19.73
N GLU A 183 12.66 5.34 -20.63
CA GLU A 183 13.51 6.53 -20.70
C GLU A 183 12.67 7.79 -20.91
N GLU A 184 11.58 7.71 -21.68
CA GLU A 184 10.68 8.82 -21.95
C GLU A 184 9.96 9.32 -20.68
N MET A 185 9.67 8.42 -19.73
CA MET A 185 9.10 8.79 -18.43
C MET A 185 10.15 9.51 -17.56
N ILE A 186 11.42 9.11 -17.67
CA ILE A 186 12.54 9.77 -16.98
C ILE A 186 12.76 11.17 -17.56
N GLU A 187 12.69 11.31 -18.89
CA GLU A 187 12.78 12.61 -19.57
C GLU A 187 11.61 13.52 -19.17
N ALA A 188 10.38 13.00 -19.13
CA ALA A 188 9.20 13.78 -18.73
C ALA A 188 9.25 14.26 -17.27
N ILE A 189 9.83 13.47 -16.36
CA ILE A 189 10.08 13.90 -14.98
C ILE A 189 11.10 15.05 -14.93
N ASN A 190 12.06 15.07 -15.85
CA ASN A 190 13.13 16.06 -15.90
C ASN A 190 12.80 17.31 -16.74
N ASP A 191 11.74 17.27 -17.55
CA ASP A 191 11.26 18.39 -18.37
C ASP A 191 9.79 18.75 -18.05
N PRO A 192 9.56 19.84 -17.29
CA PRO A 192 8.22 20.32 -16.93
C PRO A 192 7.35 20.74 -18.10
N ASP A 193 7.94 21.06 -19.26
CA ASP A 193 7.23 21.49 -20.47
C ASP A 193 6.99 20.32 -21.44
N SER A 194 7.37 19.09 -21.05
CA SER A 194 7.12 17.91 -21.88
C SER A 194 5.61 17.65 -21.99
N ASN A 195 5.10 17.62 -23.23
CA ASN A 195 3.72 17.17 -23.54
C ASN A 195 3.60 15.64 -23.42
N TRP A 196 4.19 15.05 -22.38
CA TRP A 196 4.25 13.61 -22.19
C TRP A 196 2.84 13.02 -22.23
N ALA A 197 1.88 13.62 -21.51
CA ALA A 197 0.49 13.20 -21.45
C ALA A 197 -0.21 12.99 -22.81
N ASP A 198 0.21 13.72 -23.86
CA ASP A 198 -0.44 13.68 -25.19
C ASP A 198 0.16 12.61 -26.13
N ASN A 199 1.32 12.04 -25.82
CA ASN A 199 2.09 11.15 -26.71
C ASN A 199 2.21 9.68 -26.21
N HIS A 200 1.33 9.22 -25.32
CA HIS A 200 1.44 7.89 -24.71
C HIS A 200 1.04 6.76 -25.67
N ASP A 201 2.02 5.96 -26.10
CA ASP A 201 1.75 4.58 -26.53
C ASP A 201 1.81 3.64 -25.33
N HIS A 202 0.64 3.34 -24.76
CA HIS A 202 0.48 2.53 -23.55
C HIS A 202 1.09 1.12 -23.64
N ALA A 203 1.38 0.62 -24.86
CA ALA A 203 2.01 -0.69 -25.04
C ALA A 203 3.48 -0.74 -24.55
N VAL A 204 4.23 0.37 -24.61
CA VAL A 204 5.64 0.45 -24.20
C VAL A 204 5.78 0.48 -22.67
N HIS A 205 4.72 0.86 -21.96
CA HIS A 205 4.73 1.12 -20.52
C HIS A 205 4.10 0.00 -19.67
N GLY A 206 3.44 -0.96 -20.32
CA GLY A 206 2.65 -2.00 -19.66
C GLY A 206 3.43 -2.87 -18.65
N MET A 207 4.75 -3.03 -18.80
CA MET A 207 5.55 -3.81 -17.85
C MET A 207 5.79 -3.07 -16.54
N ALA A 208 6.13 -1.77 -16.59
CA ALA A 208 6.27 -0.96 -15.38
C ALA A 208 4.92 -0.80 -14.67
N ALA A 209 3.86 -0.51 -15.42
CA ALA A 209 2.49 -0.47 -14.88
C ALA A 209 2.09 -1.80 -14.23
N LEU A 210 2.40 -2.95 -14.86
CA LEU A 210 2.17 -4.27 -14.28
C LEU A 210 2.84 -4.43 -12.91
N PHE A 211 4.12 -4.05 -12.80
CA PHE A 211 4.84 -4.18 -11.55
C PHE A 211 4.34 -3.19 -10.48
N GLU A 212 3.84 -2.02 -10.86
CA GLU A 212 3.14 -1.12 -9.95
C GLU A 212 1.86 -1.76 -9.40
N TRP A 213 0.99 -2.28 -10.28
CA TRP A 213 -0.22 -2.99 -9.88
C TRP A 213 0.08 -4.20 -8.99
N LEU A 214 1.05 -5.04 -9.38
CA LEU A 214 1.46 -6.18 -8.57
C LEU A 214 2.01 -5.76 -7.22
N MET A 215 2.81 -4.69 -7.16
CA MET A 215 3.31 -4.15 -5.90
C MET A 215 2.15 -3.70 -4.99
N VAL A 216 1.14 -3.00 -5.52
CA VAL A 216 -0.04 -2.61 -4.73
C VAL A 216 -0.81 -3.83 -4.24
N PHE A 217 -1.13 -4.80 -5.10
CA PHE A 217 -1.88 -5.99 -4.68
C PHE A 217 -1.11 -6.89 -3.70
N ILE A 218 0.22 -6.98 -3.85
CA ILE A 218 1.07 -7.83 -2.99
C ILE A 218 1.43 -7.12 -1.68
N ALA A 219 1.95 -5.88 -1.75
CA ALA A 219 2.45 -5.14 -0.60
C ALA A 219 1.34 -4.46 0.21
N HIS A 220 0.25 -4.03 -0.41
CA HIS A 220 -0.92 -3.53 0.32
C HIS A 220 -1.88 -4.67 0.65
N MET A 221 -2.64 -5.15 -0.34
CA MET A 221 -3.76 -6.05 -0.05
C MET A 221 -3.33 -7.40 0.53
N GLY A 222 -2.24 -7.95 0.02
CA GLY A 222 -1.64 -9.17 0.53
C GLY A 222 -1.17 -9.06 1.98
N TYR A 223 -0.42 -8.02 2.31
CA TYR A 223 0.13 -7.87 3.67
C TYR A 223 -0.96 -7.63 4.71
N PHE A 224 -1.98 -6.84 4.35
CA PHE A 224 -3.13 -6.60 5.21
C PHE A 224 -3.96 -7.87 5.47
N TYR A 225 -3.98 -8.86 4.57
CA TYR A 225 -4.55 -10.18 4.88
C TYR A 225 -3.87 -10.81 6.09
N THR A 226 -2.55 -10.68 6.21
CA THR A 226 -1.81 -11.21 7.35
C THR A 226 -2.02 -10.42 8.64
N PHE A 227 -2.36 -9.13 8.56
CA PHE A 227 -2.77 -8.33 9.72
C PHE A 227 -4.20 -8.64 10.15
N ASN A 228 -5.05 -9.11 9.24
CA ASN A 228 -6.38 -9.56 9.61
C ASN A 228 -6.33 -10.68 10.67
N TYR A 229 -5.38 -11.61 10.53
CA TYR A 229 -5.09 -12.63 11.54
C TYR A 229 -4.69 -12.01 12.89
N ASP A 230 -3.75 -11.06 12.87
CA ASP A 230 -3.30 -10.42 14.11
C ASP A 230 -4.43 -9.67 14.82
N LEU A 231 -5.40 -9.13 14.08
CA LEU A 231 -6.54 -8.41 14.67
C LEU A 231 -7.66 -9.33 15.17
N GLU A 232 -7.52 -10.65 15.09
CA GLU A 232 -8.49 -11.58 15.67
C GLU A 232 -8.68 -11.32 17.18
N GLY A 233 -9.95 -11.20 17.60
CA GLY A 233 -10.31 -10.92 18.99
C GLY A 233 -10.10 -9.48 19.48
N GLU A 234 -9.55 -8.58 18.64
CA GLU A 234 -9.22 -7.21 19.04
C GLU A 234 -10.37 -6.21 18.84
N LYS A 235 -10.54 -5.30 19.81
CA LYS A 235 -11.46 -4.15 19.74
C LYS A 235 -10.75 -2.87 19.31
N ILE A 236 -11.48 -1.93 18.71
CA ILE A 236 -10.98 -0.57 18.45
C ILE A 236 -11.38 0.29 19.66
N GLN A 237 -10.42 0.59 20.54
CA GLN A 237 -10.56 1.50 21.68
C GLN A 237 -9.44 2.53 21.64
#